data_AF-N9WA86-F1
#
_entry.id   AF-N9WA86-F1
#
_cell.length_a   1.000
_cell.length_b   1.000
_cell.length_c   1.000
_cell.angle_alpha   90.00
_cell.angle_beta   90.00
_cell.angle_gamma   90.00
#
_symmetry.space_group_name_H-M   'P 1'
#
loop_
_entity.id
_entity.type
_entity.pdbx_description
1 polymer ?
#
loop_
_entity_poly.entity_id
_entity_poly.type
_entity_poly.pdbx_seq_one_letter_code
_entity_poly.pdbx_strand_id
1 'polypeptide(L)'
;MMAKEGEEKMERRRRTEILIKGRRKVLSHIVSHIRSIHKVEVINEPSLGLSMIKMRERGKGELFYIGEALITEAKVYVDGAMGIGILFGEDSDKALDLAIVDGAYNLNSEECKLFYEILLREEERIKNLENNKKNQILKTKVDFTTMEV
;
A
#
# COMPACT_ATOMS: atom_id res chain seq x y z
N MET A 1 35.89 -10.13 6.03
CA MET A 1 35.45 -9.09 6.98
C MET A 1 33.97 -8.88 6.75
N MET A 2 33.20 -9.39 7.72
CA MET A 2 31.77 -9.38 8.00
C MET A 2 30.80 -8.75 6.99
N ALA A 3 29.84 -9.58 6.54
CA ALA A 3 28.58 -9.15 5.96
C ALA A 3 27.90 -8.16 6.92
N LYS A 4 27.54 -6.98 6.42
CA LYS A 4 26.67 -6.06 7.14
C LYS A 4 25.28 -6.71 7.19
N GLU A 5 24.81 -7.04 8.39
CA GLU A 5 23.42 -7.35 8.67
C GLU A 5 22.56 -6.18 8.16
N GLY A 6 21.89 -6.37 7.03
CA GLY A 6 20.98 -5.38 6.46
C GLY A 6 19.75 -5.31 7.35
N GLU A 7 19.53 -4.18 8.01
CA GLU A 7 18.33 -3.88 8.78
C GLU A 7 17.09 -4.12 7.90
N GLU A 8 16.22 -5.08 8.29
CA GLU A 8 15.06 -5.48 7.50
C GLU A 8 14.01 -4.36 7.45
N LYS A 9 14.16 -3.47 6.46
CA LYS A 9 13.19 -2.45 6.11
C LYS A 9 12.28 -2.96 4.99
N MET A 10 10.98 -2.88 5.21
CA MET A 10 10.02 -3.30 4.19
C MET A 10 10.08 -2.39 2.96
N GLU A 11 10.21 -3.00 1.78
CA GLU A 11 10.14 -2.33 0.48
C GLU A 11 8.92 -1.41 0.37
N ARG A 12 9.14 -0.18 -0.13
CA ARG A 12 8.12 0.90 -0.16
C ARG A 12 6.82 0.44 -0.81
N ARG A 13 6.90 -0.22 -1.96
CA ARG A 13 5.74 -0.76 -2.68
C ARG A 13 4.97 -1.78 -1.83
N ARG A 14 5.67 -2.75 -1.25
CA ARG A 14 5.07 -3.83 -0.43
C ARG A 14 4.37 -3.25 0.80
N ARG A 15 5.03 -2.33 1.50
CA ARG A 15 4.47 -1.60 2.65
C ARG A 15 3.19 -0.87 2.27
N THR A 16 3.21 -0.08 1.19
CA THR A 16 2.04 0.68 0.74
C THR A 16 0.88 -0.24 0.36
N GLU A 17 1.15 -1.36 -0.34
CA GLU A 17 0.12 -2.36 -0.67
C GLU A 17 -0.53 -2.96 0.60
N ILE A 18 0.25 -3.29 1.62
CA ILE A 18 -0.25 -3.79 2.92
C ILE A 18 -1.12 -2.75 3.61
N LEU A 19 -0.67 -1.49 3.69
CA LEU A 19 -1.40 -0.41 4.37
C LEU A 19 -2.69 -0.02 3.62
N ILE A 20 -2.72 -0.18 2.30
CA ILE A 20 -3.92 0.05 1.50
C ILE A 20 -4.93 -1.10 1.69
N LYS A 21 -4.50 -2.36 1.59
CA LYS A 21 -5.40 -3.53 1.69
C LYS A 21 -5.75 -3.91 3.13
N GLY A 22 -4.93 -3.48 4.07
CA GLY A 22 -5.00 -3.84 5.47
C GLY A 22 -6.11 -3.12 6.24
N ARG A 23 -6.23 -3.47 7.52
CA ARG A 23 -7.16 -2.86 8.45
C ARG A 23 -6.75 -1.41 8.71
N ARG A 24 -7.72 -0.48 8.65
CA ARG A 24 -7.52 0.93 8.98
C ARG A 24 -6.84 1.13 10.34
N LYS A 25 -7.21 0.31 11.33
CA LYS A 25 -6.63 0.32 12.69
C LYS A 25 -5.12 0.12 12.74
N VAL A 26 -4.56 -0.68 11.82
CA VAL A 26 -3.10 -0.91 11.77
C VAL A 26 -2.39 0.37 11.33
N LEU A 27 -2.87 0.96 10.22
CA LEU A 27 -2.34 2.22 9.72
C LEU A 27 -2.49 3.35 10.74
N SER A 28 -3.66 3.50 11.36
CA SER A 28 -3.88 4.56 12.36
C SER A 28 -3.01 4.38 13.62
N HIS A 29 -2.74 3.15 14.02
CA HIS A 29 -1.85 2.87 15.16
C HIS A 29 -0.41 3.29 14.85
N ILE A 30 0.11 2.93 13.67
CA ILE A 30 1.44 3.33 13.21
C ILE A 30 1.54 4.87 13.14
N VAL A 31 0.55 5.54 12.54
CA VAL A 31 0.55 7.01 12.43
C VAL A 31 0.48 7.69 13.80
N SER A 32 -0.31 7.15 14.73
CA SER A 32 -0.39 7.70 16.10
C SER A 32 0.97 7.64 16.79
N HIS A 33 1.70 6.54 16.62
CA HIS A 33 3.06 6.43 17.13
C HIS A 33 4.00 7.45 16.48
N ILE A 34 4.01 7.55 15.14
CA ILE A 34 4.84 8.54 14.42
C ILE A 34 4.56 9.96 14.90
N ARG A 35 3.29 10.35 15.03
CA ARG A 35 2.90 11.70 15.49
C ARG A 35 3.29 12.00 16.93
N SER A 36 3.52 10.98 17.76
CA SER A 36 3.96 11.17 19.16
C SER A 36 5.45 11.49 19.30
N ILE A 37 6.26 11.14 18.28
CA ILE A 37 7.72 11.25 18.33
C ILE A 37 8.29 12.20 17.27
N HIS A 38 7.60 12.36 16.13
CA HIS A 38 8.04 13.18 15.01
C HIS A 38 7.09 14.35 14.78
N LYS A 39 7.66 15.48 14.35
CA LYS A 39 6.88 16.62 13.86
C LYS A 39 6.39 16.31 12.46
N VAL A 40 5.07 16.38 12.27
CA VAL A 40 4.42 16.20 10.97
C VAL A 40 3.89 17.53 10.47
N GLU A 41 4.33 17.94 9.29
CA GLU A 41 3.88 19.14 8.60
C GLU A 41 3.17 18.74 7.30
N VAL A 42 1.92 19.17 7.13
CA VAL A 42 1.17 18.90 5.89
C VAL A 42 1.55 19.96 4.85
N ILE A 43 2.02 19.50 3.69
CA ILE A 43 2.50 20.36 2.59
C ILE A 43 1.43 20.46 1.51
N ASN A 44 0.82 19.33 1.17
CA ASN A 44 -0.38 19.28 0.37
C ASN A 44 -1.43 18.53 1.18
N GLU A 45 -2.49 19.25 1.54
CA GLU A 45 -3.69 18.65 2.09
C GLU A 45 -4.22 17.56 1.15
N PRO A 46 -4.88 16.52 1.67
CA PRO A 46 -5.50 15.50 0.85
C PRO A 46 -6.42 16.13 -0.20
N SER A 47 -6.13 15.84 -1.46
CA SER A 47 -6.86 16.40 -2.59
C SER A 47 -7.23 15.32 -3.59
N LEU A 48 -8.39 15.49 -4.22
CA LEU A 48 -8.85 14.61 -5.28
C LEU A 48 -8.12 14.93 -6.58
N GLY A 49 -7.75 13.87 -7.29
CA GLY A 49 -7.13 13.94 -8.60
C GLY A 49 -7.66 12.86 -9.52
N LEU A 50 -7.33 12.97 -10.80
CA LEU A 50 -7.65 11.96 -11.81
C LEU A 50 -6.34 11.40 -12.36
N SER A 51 -6.25 10.07 -12.46
CA SER A 51 -5.07 9.39 -13.00
C SER A 51 -5.46 8.53 -14.19
N MET A 52 -4.76 8.75 -15.31
CA MET A 52 -4.97 7.99 -16.55
C MET A 52 -4.61 6.53 -16.38
N ILE A 53 -5.56 5.63 -16.61
CA ILE A 53 -5.34 4.19 -16.56
C ILE A 53 -4.75 3.72 -17.90
N LYS A 54 -3.52 3.23 -17.84
CA LYS A 54 -2.81 2.65 -18.97
C LYS A 54 -3.02 1.14 -19.01
N MET A 55 -3.43 0.62 -20.16
CA MET A 55 -3.52 -0.80 -20.47
C MET A 55 -2.63 -1.12 -21.66
N ARG A 56 -2.14 -2.36 -21.72
CA ARG A 56 -1.54 -2.90 -22.96
C ARG A 56 -2.53 -3.86 -23.60
N GLU A 57 -2.85 -3.61 -24.86
CA GLU A 57 -3.68 -4.49 -25.67
C GLU A 57 -2.93 -5.81 -25.96
N ARG A 58 -3.64 -6.95 -25.96
CA ARG A 58 -3.01 -8.29 -25.97
C ARG A 58 -2.57 -8.76 -27.36
N GLY A 59 -3.07 -8.17 -28.43
CA GLY A 59 -2.70 -8.48 -29.81
C GLY A 59 -1.37 -7.87 -30.21
N LYS A 60 -1.26 -6.54 -30.24
CA LYS A 60 -0.06 -5.82 -30.70
C LYS A 60 0.83 -5.28 -29.59
N GLY A 61 0.39 -5.35 -28.33
CA GLY A 61 1.15 -4.83 -27.18
C GLY A 61 1.20 -3.30 -27.09
N GLU A 62 0.39 -2.61 -27.90
CA GLU A 62 0.31 -1.15 -27.92
C GLU A 62 -0.26 -0.60 -26.61
N LEU A 63 0.22 0.59 -26.23
CA LEU A 63 -0.25 1.31 -25.06
C LEU A 63 -1.61 1.94 -25.38
N PHE A 64 -2.62 1.61 -24.60
CA PHE A 64 -3.98 2.13 -24.72
C PHE A 64 -4.43 2.78 -23.42
N TYR A 65 -5.15 3.89 -23.51
CA TYR A 65 -5.66 4.63 -22.36
C TYR A 65 -7.16 4.36 -22.23
N ILE A 66 -7.56 3.60 -21.21
CA ILE A 66 -8.97 3.18 -21.06
C ILE A 66 -9.85 4.20 -20.33
N GLY A 67 -9.25 5.25 -19.78
CA GLY A 67 -9.94 6.32 -19.06
C GLY A 67 -9.16 6.82 -17.85
N GLU A 68 -9.87 7.45 -16.93
CA GLU A 68 -9.34 8.04 -15.70
C GLU A 68 -9.87 7.32 -14.46
N ALA A 69 -9.04 7.24 -13.42
CA ALA A 69 -9.43 6.81 -12.09
C ALA A 69 -9.35 7.98 -11.12
N LEU A 70 -10.37 8.13 -10.29
CA LEU A 70 -10.33 9.02 -9.13
C LEU A 70 -9.27 8.53 -8.13
N ILE A 71 -8.40 9.44 -7.72
CA ILE A 71 -7.39 9.22 -6.70
C ILE A 71 -7.51 10.29 -5.62
N THR A 72 -7.04 9.98 -4.42
CA THR A 72 -6.73 10.97 -3.39
C THR A 72 -5.22 10.99 -3.18
N GLU A 73 -4.61 12.16 -3.18
CA GLU A 73 -3.19 12.36 -2.90
C GLU A 73 -2.95 13.33 -1.75
N ALA A 74 -1.92 13.07 -0.95
CA ALA A 74 -1.46 13.95 0.13
C ALA A 74 0.09 13.95 0.19
N LYS A 75 0.66 15.07 0.65
CA LYS A 75 2.11 15.22 0.85
C LYS A 75 2.41 15.85 2.19
N VAL A 76 3.39 15.30 2.90
CA VAL A 76 3.81 15.77 4.22
C VAL A 76 5.33 15.86 4.31
N TYR A 77 5.83 16.63 5.26
CA TYR A 77 7.15 16.44 5.84
C TYR A 77 7.02 15.79 7.22
N VAL A 78 7.87 14.80 7.48
CA VAL A 78 8.07 14.21 8.81
C VAL A 78 9.52 14.48 9.19
N ASP A 79 9.76 15.33 10.18
CA ASP A 79 11.09 15.85 10.57
C ASP A 79 11.99 16.22 9.36
N GLY A 80 11.41 16.83 8.33
CA GLY A 80 12.10 17.26 7.12
C GLY A 80 12.22 16.21 6.00
N ALA A 81 11.82 14.95 6.22
CA ALA A 81 11.72 13.95 5.14
C ALA A 81 10.34 13.99 4.47
N MET A 82 10.35 14.05 3.13
CA MET A 82 9.11 14.10 2.35
C MET A 82 8.43 12.74 2.34
N GLY A 83 7.11 12.73 2.59
CA GLY A 83 6.24 11.57 2.48
C GLY A 83 5.09 11.83 1.51
N ILE A 84 4.72 10.79 0.75
CA ILE A 84 3.66 10.85 -0.26
C ILE A 84 2.67 9.70 -0.04
N GLY A 85 1.39 10.03 0.03
CA GLY A 85 0.30 9.08 0.12
C GLY A 85 -0.63 9.23 -1.07
N ILE A 86 -0.85 8.15 -1.83
CA ILE A 86 -1.75 8.13 -2.99
C ILE A 86 -2.57 6.84 -2.93
N LEU A 87 -3.87 6.95 -3.14
CA LEU A 87 -4.77 5.80 -3.25
C LEU A 87 -5.92 6.06 -4.23
N PHE A 88 -6.59 4.99 -4.68
CA PHE A 88 -7.79 5.10 -5.50
C PHE A 88 -9.04 5.44 -4.67
N GLY A 89 -9.91 6.26 -5.24
CA GLY A 89 -11.14 6.72 -4.59
C GLY A 89 -10.92 7.95 -3.72
N GLU A 90 -11.92 8.21 -2.86
CA GLU A 90 -11.99 9.35 -1.95
C GLU A 90 -11.80 8.86 -0.50
N ASP A 91 -10.57 8.93 0.00
CA ASP A 91 -10.25 8.64 1.41
C ASP A 91 -9.10 9.55 1.86
N SER A 92 -9.46 10.79 2.20
CA SER A 92 -8.54 11.84 2.63
C SER A 92 -7.71 11.44 3.84
N ASP A 93 -8.33 10.84 4.84
CA ASP A 93 -7.65 10.44 6.07
C ASP A 93 -6.61 9.37 5.80
N LYS A 94 -6.94 8.39 4.94
CA LYS A 94 -6.00 7.33 4.58
C LYS A 94 -4.88 7.84 3.68
N ALA A 95 -5.15 8.78 2.77
CA ALA A 95 -4.12 9.40 1.95
C ALA A 95 -3.09 10.12 2.83
N LEU A 96 -3.57 10.92 3.79
CA LEU A 96 -2.72 11.63 4.74
C LEU A 96 -1.88 10.64 5.58
N ASP A 97 -2.53 9.62 6.13
CA ASP A 97 -1.86 8.62 6.95
C ASP A 97 -0.79 7.84 6.18
N LEU A 98 -1.06 7.49 4.92
CA LEU A 98 -0.06 6.86 4.04
C LEU A 98 1.13 7.79 3.81
N ALA A 99 0.89 9.09 3.61
CA ALA A 99 1.95 10.08 3.42
C ALA A 99 2.85 10.18 4.67
N ILE A 100 2.26 10.14 5.86
CA ILE A 100 3.00 10.19 7.13
C ILE A 100 3.88 8.96 7.32
N VAL A 101 3.34 7.77 7.08
CA VAL A 101 4.14 6.53 7.16
C VAL A 101 5.27 6.57 6.12
N ASP A 102 4.98 7.04 4.91
CA ASP A 102 5.99 7.16 3.87
C ASP A 102 7.14 8.11 4.25
N GLY A 103 6.81 9.27 4.82
CA GLY A 103 7.80 10.24 5.32
C GLY A 103 8.66 9.68 6.46
N ALA A 104 8.03 9.00 7.42
CA ALA A 104 8.76 8.35 8.52
C ALA A 104 9.73 7.27 8.03
N TYR A 105 9.32 6.46 7.05
CA TYR A 105 10.24 5.50 6.43
C TYR A 105 11.37 6.20 5.66
N ASN A 106 11.15 7.37 5.09
CA ASN A 106 12.20 8.12 4.38
C ASN A 106 13.22 8.76 5.33
N LEU A 107 12.86 9.03 6.59
CA LEU A 107 13.83 9.40 7.65
C LEU A 107 14.82 8.28 7.99
N ASN A 108 14.51 7.03 7.60
CA ASN A 108 15.29 5.84 7.95
C ASN A 108 15.48 5.68 9.47
N SER A 109 14.42 5.96 10.21
CA SER A 109 14.42 5.93 11.67
C SER A 109 14.35 4.49 12.20
N GLU A 110 14.93 4.24 13.38
CA GLU A 110 15.05 2.90 13.94
C GLU A 110 13.69 2.30 14.35
N GLU A 111 12.70 3.15 14.59
CA GLU A 111 11.31 2.83 14.91
C GLU A 111 10.60 2.13 13.74
N CYS A 112 11.08 2.29 12.51
CA CYS A 112 10.56 1.54 11.36
C CYS A 112 10.69 0.02 11.56
N LYS A 113 11.64 -0.43 12.41
CA LYS A 113 11.78 -1.83 12.82
C LYS A 113 10.57 -2.30 13.63
N LEU A 114 9.98 -1.46 14.48
CA LEU A 114 8.79 -1.79 15.29
C LEU A 114 7.57 -2.09 14.42
N PHE A 115 7.46 -1.41 13.28
CA PHE A 115 6.34 -1.59 12.35
C PHE A 115 6.49 -2.84 11.49
N TYR A 116 7.70 -3.35 11.31
CA TYR A 116 7.96 -4.47 10.41
C TYR A 116 7.15 -5.72 10.79
N GLU A 117 7.20 -6.13 12.05
CA GLU A 117 6.43 -7.26 12.59
C GLU A 117 4.92 -7.04 12.48
N ILE A 118 4.45 -5.82 12.71
CA ILE A 118 3.02 -5.45 12.60
C ILE A 118 2.57 -5.61 11.14
N LEU A 119 3.37 -5.14 10.18
CA LEU A 119 3.08 -5.22 8.76
C LEU A 119 3.14 -6.65 8.23
N LEU A 120 4.09 -7.48 8.72
CA LEU A 120 4.16 -8.90 8.35
C LEU A 120 2.89 -9.65 8.76
N ARG A 121 2.43 -9.48 10.01
CA ARG A 121 1.19 -10.11 10.49
C ARG A 121 -0.02 -9.64 9.70
N GLU A 122 -0.07 -8.36 9.36
CA GLU A 122 -1.16 -7.81 8.55
C GLU A 122 -1.13 -8.33 7.11
N GLU A 123 0.06 -8.52 6.52
CA GLU A 123 0.23 -9.14 5.21
C GLU A 123 -0.25 -10.58 5.19
N GLU A 124 0.11 -11.40 6.18
CA GLU A 124 -0.38 -12.77 6.32
C GLU A 124 -1.90 -12.82 6.41
N ARG A 125 -2.49 -11.91 7.20
CA ARG A 125 -3.94 -11.78 7.31
C ARG A 125 -4.59 -11.44 5.97
N ILE A 126 -4.01 -10.53 5.19
CA ILE A 126 -4.49 -10.18 3.84
C ILE A 126 -4.40 -11.40 2.92
N LYS A 127 -3.26 -12.10 2.89
CA LYS A 127 -3.07 -13.32 2.09
C LYS A 127 -4.10 -14.40 2.42
N ASN A 128 -4.39 -14.61 3.70
CA ASN A 128 -5.42 -15.57 4.13
C ASN A 128 -6.82 -15.18 3.64
N LEU A 129 -7.18 -13.89 3.66
CA LEU A 129 -8.43 -13.41 3.10
C LEU A 129 -8.50 -13.60 1.57
N GLU A 130 -7.41 -13.28 0.87
CA GLU A 130 -7.33 -13.45 -0.60
C GLU A 130 -7.44 -14.92 -0.99
N ASN A 131 -6.77 -15.83 -0.26
CA ASN A 131 -6.87 -17.27 -0.46
C ASN A 131 -8.28 -17.80 -0.22
N ASN A 132 -8.96 -17.34 0.85
CA ASN A 132 -10.35 -17.72 1.11
C ASN A 132 -11.29 -17.27 -0.01
N LYS A 133 -11.12 -16.03 -0.50
CA LYS A 133 -11.89 -15.52 -1.64
C LYS A 133 -11.61 -16.31 -2.91
N LYS A 134 -10.34 -16.64 -3.18
CA LYS A 134 -9.94 -17.48 -4.31
C LYS A 134 -10.60 -18.86 -4.23
N ASN A 135 -10.62 -19.49 -3.06
CA ASN A 135 -11.26 -20.78 -2.86
C ASN A 135 -12.78 -20.73 -3.11
N GLN A 136 -13.45 -19.63 -2.76
CA GLN A 136 -14.87 -19.45 -3.09
C GLN A 136 -15.09 -19.34 -4.60
N ILE A 137 -14.23 -18.61 -5.32
CA ILE A 137 -14.31 -18.50 -6.79
C ILE A 137 -14.03 -19.85 -7.46
N LEU A 138 -13.08 -20.64 -6.93
CA LEU A 138 -12.77 -21.95 -7.50
C LEU A 138 -13.95 -22.94 -7.45
N LYS A 139 -14.91 -22.74 -6.53
CA LYS A 139 -16.16 -23.54 -6.50
C LYS A 139 -17.04 -23.31 -7.73
N THR A 140 -16.85 -22.21 -8.47
CA THR A 140 -17.59 -21.92 -9.70
C THR A 140 -16.83 -22.37 -10.96
N LYS A 141 -15.68 -23.04 -10.81
CA LYS A 141 -14.90 -23.54 -11.94
C LYS A 141 -15.56 -24.80 -12.50
N VAL A 142 -15.94 -24.76 -13.77
CA VAL A 142 -16.41 -25.94 -14.50
C VAL A 142 -15.22 -26.88 -14.79
N ASP A 143 -15.40 -28.16 -14.49
CA ASP A 143 -14.43 -29.21 -14.80
C ASP A 143 -14.90 -30.00 -16.03
N PHE A 144 -14.03 -30.10 -17.05
CA PHE A 144 -14.29 -30.80 -18.30
C PHE A 144 -13.57 -32.17 -18.39
N THR A 145 -12.83 -32.57 -17.36
CA THR A 145 -11.97 -33.78 -17.41
C THR A 145 -12.73 -35.10 -17.44
N THR A 146 -14.01 -35.11 -17.08
CA THR A 146 -14.87 -36.32 -17.10
C THR A 146 -15.92 -36.31 -18.20
N MET A 147 -15.84 -35.39 -19.18
CA MET A 147 -16.64 -35.49 -20.40
C MET A 147 -16.07 -36.58 -21.32
N GLU A 148 -16.42 -37.84 -21.05
CA GLU A 148 -16.34 -38.91 -22.06
C GLU A 148 -17.40 -38.64 -23.14
N VAL A 149 -16.98 -38.78 -24.41
CA VAL A 149 -17.82 -38.62 -25.62
C VAL A 149 -18.47 -39.96 -25.96
#